data_AF-A0A183UDD7-F1
#
_entry.id   AF-A0A183UDD7-F1
#
_cell.length_a   1.000
_cell.length_b   1.000
_cell.length_c   1.000
_cell.angle_alpha   90.00
_cell.angle_beta   90.00
_cell.angle_gamma   90.00
#
_symmetry.space_group_name_H-M   'P 1'
#
loop_
_entity.id
_entity.type
_entity.pdbx_description
1 polymer ?
#
loop_
_entity_poly.entity_id
_entity_poly.type
_entity_poly.pdbx_seq_one_letter_code
_entity_poly.pdbx_strand_id
1 'polypeptide(L)'
;MQGVLMDDVSVDKDRDDRWRDMHRFTDRRSAFAHPAFEPGVQNLEAVHNCRVLVVGAGGLGCELLKNLALSGFRKLQVIDMDTIEISNLNRQFLFRECDIGKPKAIVAANFVKQRVPECEVIAHNCRIQEKSDDFYRSFDIVICGLDSVVARRWLNAKLVSLVEFDKDSNPLGIIPLIDGGTEGFKGNSRVILPTMTACIECTIDLYPPQVNYPLCTIANTPRLPEHCVEYVKLIQWAADKPFDEEPLNTDSPEHVSWVYNAALKRAEKYGIKGVDLRLTQGVLKRIIPAVASTNAVIAGLVVGT
;
A
#
# COMPACT_ATOMS: atom_id res chain seq x y z
N MET A 1 39.20 -51.53 -5.23
CA MET A 1 39.40 -50.09 -5.51
C MET A 1 38.58 -49.77 -6.75
N GLN A 2 37.26 -49.59 -6.58
CA GLN A 2 36.36 -49.18 -7.65
C GLN A 2 36.27 -47.66 -7.59
N GLY A 3 36.62 -47.01 -8.69
CA GLY A 3 36.66 -45.56 -8.82
C GLY A 3 35.27 -44.97 -8.61
N VAL A 4 35.18 -44.09 -7.61
CA VAL A 4 34.08 -43.14 -7.51
C VAL A 4 34.21 -42.22 -8.72
N LEU A 5 33.27 -42.36 -9.67
CA LEU A 5 33.15 -41.46 -10.81
C LEU A 5 32.97 -40.03 -10.29
N MET A 6 33.82 -39.15 -10.79
CA MET A 6 33.98 -37.76 -10.37
C MET A 6 32.91 -36.83 -10.97
N ASP A 7 31.76 -37.38 -11.37
CA ASP A 7 30.70 -36.69 -12.13
C ASP A 7 29.44 -36.36 -11.32
N ASP A 8 29.30 -36.81 -10.06
CA ASP A 8 28.16 -36.46 -9.20
C ASP A 8 28.35 -35.15 -8.42
N VAL A 9 28.94 -34.15 -9.05
CA VAL A 9 28.97 -32.77 -8.50
C VAL A 9 27.61 -32.13 -8.78
N SER A 10 26.64 -32.34 -7.88
CA SER A 10 25.43 -31.52 -7.66
C SER A 10 25.00 -30.65 -8.86
N VAL A 11 24.58 -31.28 -9.96
CA VAL A 11 24.09 -30.52 -11.12
C VAL A 11 22.68 -30.02 -10.80
N ASP A 12 22.51 -28.69 -10.71
CA ASP A 12 21.20 -28.07 -10.50
C ASP A 12 20.35 -28.30 -11.75
N LYS A 13 19.37 -29.23 -11.66
CA LYS A 13 18.53 -29.67 -12.78
C LYS A 13 17.71 -28.52 -13.37
N ASP A 14 17.43 -27.51 -12.55
CA ASP A 14 16.58 -26.37 -12.89
C ASP A 14 17.42 -25.12 -13.20
N ARG A 15 18.73 -25.26 -13.45
CA ARG A 15 19.66 -24.13 -13.61
C ARG A 15 19.15 -23.06 -14.57
N ASP A 16 18.59 -23.49 -15.70
CA ASP A 16 18.10 -22.63 -16.78
C ASP A 16 16.57 -22.42 -16.72
N ASP A 17 15.91 -22.97 -15.69
CA ASP A 17 14.48 -22.78 -15.46
C ASP A 17 14.23 -21.39 -14.84
N ARG A 18 13.21 -20.69 -15.37
CA ARG A 18 12.80 -19.36 -14.91
C ARG A 18 12.41 -19.35 -13.43
N TRP A 19 11.76 -20.42 -12.97
CA TRP A 19 11.19 -20.58 -11.63
C TRP A 19 12.08 -21.44 -10.73
N ARG A 20 13.35 -21.66 -11.09
CA ARG A 20 14.35 -22.40 -10.30
C ARG A 20 14.31 -22.07 -8.81
N ASP A 21 14.28 -20.79 -8.48
CA ASP A 21 14.32 -20.34 -7.09
C ASP A 21 13.00 -20.68 -6.36
N MET A 22 11.87 -20.71 -7.06
CA MET A 22 10.58 -21.17 -6.52
C MET A 22 10.54 -22.68 -6.34
N HIS A 23 11.11 -23.46 -7.26
CA HIS A 23 11.23 -24.93 -7.14
C HIS A 23 11.90 -25.36 -5.84
N ARG A 24 12.82 -24.53 -5.30
CA ARG A 24 13.47 -24.79 -4.01
C ARG A 24 12.50 -24.73 -2.83
N PHE A 25 11.43 -23.96 -2.93
CA PHE A 25 10.39 -23.84 -1.89
C PHE A 25 9.21 -24.78 -2.14
N THR A 26 8.91 -25.12 -3.39
CA THR A 26 7.74 -25.93 -3.74
C THR A 26 8.02 -27.44 -3.76
N ASP A 27 9.24 -27.85 -4.12
CA ASP A 27 9.52 -29.25 -4.49
C ASP A 27 10.47 -29.94 -3.50
N ARG A 28 10.99 -29.21 -2.51
CA ARG A 28 11.96 -29.73 -1.53
C ARG A 28 11.34 -29.82 -0.15
N ARG A 29 11.69 -30.89 0.58
CA ARG A 29 11.35 -31.01 2.00
C ARG A 29 12.13 -29.98 2.82
N SER A 30 11.49 -29.42 3.84
CA SER A 30 12.12 -28.55 4.83
C SER A 30 11.68 -28.97 6.22
N ALA A 31 12.60 -28.93 7.18
CA ALA A 31 12.28 -29.15 8.60
C ALA A 31 11.41 -28.03 9.19
N PHE A 32 11.36 -26.86 8.52
CA PHE A 32 10.55 -25.71 8.92
C PHE A 32 9.28 -25.55 8.08
N ALA A 33 8.97 -26.51 7.22
CA ALA A 33 7.74 -26.46 6.42
C ALA A 33 6.50 -26.57 7.32
N HIS A 34 5.40 -25.94 6.88
CA HIS A 34 4.11 -26.11 7.53
C HIS A 34 3.73 -27.61 7.59
N PRO A 35 3.09 -28.13 8.66
CA PRO A 35 2.78 -29.56 8.77
C PRO A 35 1.94 -30.12 7.62
N ALA A 36 1.13 -29.29 6.96
CA ALA A 36 0.33 -29.66 5.80
C ALA A 36 1.07 -29.54 4.46
N PHE A 37 2.34 -29.12 4.44
CA PHE A 37 3.11 -28.98 3.21
C PHE A 37 3.64 -30.33 2.75
N GLU A 38 3.27 -30.72 1.54
CA GLU A 38 3.86 -31.85 0.83
C GLU A 38 4.62 -31.33 -0.39
N PRO A 39 5.92 -31.65 -0.56
CA PRO A 39 6.70 -31.17 -1.69
C PRO A 39 6.20 -31.76 -3.01
N GLY A 40 6.15 -30.94 -4.05
CA GLY A 40 5.86 -31.38 -5.40
C GLY A 40 5.45 -30.25 -6.34
N VAL A 41 5.49 -30.56 -7.64
CA VAL A 41 5.25 -29.60 -8.73
C VAL A 41 3.87 -28.93 -8.67
N GLN A 42 2.90 -29.61 -8.04
CA GLN A 42 1.55 -29.08 -7.82
C GLN A 42 1.55 -27.77 -6.99
N ASN A 43 2.56 -27.53 -6.16
CA ASN A 43 2.64 -26.33 -5.33
C ASN A 43 2.93 -25.08 -6.18
N LEU A 44 3.83 -25.18 -7.17
CA LEU A 44 4.09 -24.05 -8.08
C LEU A 44 2.86 -23.80 -8.97
N GLU A 45 2.18 -24.86 -9.42
CA GLU A 45 0.92 -24.74 -10.14
C GLU A 45 -0.18 -24.07 -9.29
N ALA A 46 -0.25 -24.38 -7.99
CA ALA A 46 -1.15 -23.72 -7.06
C ALA A 46 -0.81 -22.23 -6.92
N VAL A 47 0.47 -21.85 -6.82
CA VAL A 47 0.90 -20.44 -6.82
C VAL A 47 0.52 -19.73 -8.11
N HIS A 48 0.72 -20.36 -9.27
CA HIS A 48 0.31 -19.82 -10.57
C HIS A 48 -1.21 -19.61 -10.65
N ASN A 49 -2.00 -20.51 -10.06
CA ASN A 49 -3.45 -20.48 -10.11
C ASN A 49 -4.12 -19.63 -9.00
N CYS A 50 -3.37 -19.26 -7.96
CA CYS A 50 -3.83 -18.43 -6.86
C CYS A 50 -4.23 -17.03 -7.35
N ARG A 51 -5.45 -16.63 -7.02
CA ARG A 51 -6.05 -15.33 -7.35
C ARG A 51 -5.77 -14.36 -6.22
N VAL A 52 -4.93 -13.36 -6.49
CA VAL A 52 -4.51 -12.37 -5.50
C VAL A 52 -5.02 -10.99 -5.86
N LEU A 53 -5.67 -10.33 -4.89
CA LEU A 53 -6.05 -8.93 -5.00
C LEU A 53 -5.02 -8.06 -4.29
N VAL A 54 -4.40 -7.12 -5.00
CA VAL A 54 -3.58 -6.05 -4.43
C VAL A 54 -4.42 -4.79 -4.32
N VAL A 55 -4.54 -4.25 -3.11
CA VAL A 55 -5.30 -3.03 -2.82
C VAL A 55 -4.34 -1.87 -2.60
N GLY A 56 -4.32 -0.95 -3.55
CA GLY A 56 -3.36 0.16 -3.67
C GLY A 56 -2.25 -0.15 -4.68
N ALA A 57 -1.98 0.80 -5.57
CA ALA A 57 -0.92 0.82 -6.57
C ALA A 57 0.14 1.91 -6.30
N GLY A 58 0.09 2.53 -5.12
CA GLY A 58 1.14 3.44 -4.61
C GLY A 58 2.46 2.72 -4.30
N GLY A 59 3.41 3.41 -3.66
CA GLY A 59 4.78 2.92 -3.44
C GLY A 59 4.90 1.45 -3.03
N LEU A 60 4.16 1.05 -1.98
CA LEU A 60 4.08 -0.34 -1.54
C LEU A 60 3.40 -1.25 -2.58
N GLY A 61 2.27 -0.85 -3.15
CA GLY A 61 1.56 -1.58 -4.21
C GLY A 61 2.41 -1.88 -5.45
N CYS A 62 3.24 -0.93 -5.88
CA CYS A 62 4.20 -1.12 -6.99
C CYS A 62 5.19 -2.25 -6.68
N GLU A 63 5.76 -2.25 -5.47
CA GLU A 63 6.68 -3.30 -5.01
C GLU A 63 5.98 -4.65 -4.86
N LEU A 64 4.75 -4.68 -4.33
CA LEU A 64 3.95 -5.89 -4.18
C LEU A 64 3.68 -6.56 -5.52
N LEU A 65 3.22 -5.79 -6.53
CA LEU A 65 2.97 -6.33 -7.87
C LEU A 65 4.23 -6.93 -8.49
N LYS A 66 5.37 -6.24 -8.38
CA LYS A 66 6.67 -6.77 -8.84
C LYS A 66 7.01 -8.07 -8.11
N ASN A 67 6.94 -8.07 -6.78
CA ASN A 67 7.31 -9.23 -5.96
C ASN A 67 6.42 -10.43 -6.28
N LEU A 68 5.10 -10.27 -6.28
CA LEU A 68 4.16 -11.34 -6.60
C LEU A 68 4.39 -11.93 -7.99
N ALA A 69 4.52 -11.06 -9.01
CA ALA A 69 4.76 -11.48 -10.38
C ALA A 69 6.08 -12.26 -10.54
N LEU A 70 7.12 -11.90 -9.78
CA LEU A 70 8.42 -12.59 -9.76
C LEU A 70 8.47 -13.81 -8.83
N SER A 71 7.47 -13.98 -7.96
CA SER A 71 7.29 -15.15 -7.09
C SER A 71 6.35 -16.21 -7.69
N GLY A 72 5.96 -16.06 -8.96
CA GLY A 72 5.15 -17.05 -9.67
C GLY A 72 3.66 -16.77 -9.68
N PHE A 73 3.16 -15.74 -9.00
CA PHE A 73 1.72 -15.44 -9.08
C PHE A 73 1.37 -14.91 -10.48
N ARG A 74 0.36 -15.52 -11.11
CA ARG A 74 -0.07 -15.14 -12.47
C ARG A 74 -1.43 -14.47 -12.53
N LYS A 75 -2.31 -14.70 -11.56
CA LYS A 75 -3.68 -14.16 -11.55
C LYS A 75 -3.78 -13.02 -10.55
N LEU A 76 -3.25 -11.85 -10.94
CA LEU A 76 -3.25 -10.68 -10.09
C LEU A 76 -4.37 -9.73 -10.50
N GLN A 77 -4.98 -9.09 -9.51
CA GLN A 77 -5.83 -7.93 -9.74
C GLN A 77 -5.39 -6.79 -8.84
N VAL A 78 -5.48 -5.55 -9.34
CA VAL A 78 -5.10 -4.36 -8.58
C VAL A 78 -6.24 -3.34 -8.57
N ILE A 79 -6.56 -2.82 -7.38
CA ILE A 79 -7.50 -1.70 -7.20
C ILE A 79 -6.72 -0.48 -6.73
N ASP A 80 -6.88 0.64 -7.42
CA ASP A 80 -6.43 1.96 -6.97
C ASP A 80 -7.32 3.03 -7.62
N MET A 81 -7.70 4.07 -6.87
CA MET A 81 -8.58 5.14 -7.36
C MET A 81 -7.82 6.38 -7.82
N ASP A 82 -6.52 6.45 -7.57
CA ASP A 82 -5.73 7.66 -7.76
C ASP A 82 -5.18 7.75 -9.18
N THR A 83 -4.79 8.98 -9.52
CA THR A 83 -4.03 9.29 -10.72
C THR A 83 -2.55 9.51 -10.38
N ILE A 84 -1.69 9.36 -11.38
CA ILE A 84 -0.24 9.50 -11.21
C ILE A 84 0.15 10.98 -11.13
N GLU A 85 0.93 11.31 -10.12
CA GLU A 85 1.53 12.64 -9.94
C GLU A 85 3.05 12.62 -10.04
N ILE A 86 3.66 13.76 -10.34
CA ILE A 86 5.12 13.93 -10.33
C ILE A 86 5.74 13.54 -8.97
N SER A 87 5.04 13.82 -7.88
CA SER A 87 5.44 13.51 -6.50
C SER A 87 5.59 12.00 -6.24
N ASN A 88 5.03 11.17 -7.11
CA ASN A 88 5.02 9.71 -6.99
C ASN A 88 6.29 9.07 -7.58
N LEU A 89 6.90 9.72 -8.58
CA LEU A 89 7.96 9.13 -9.41
C LEU A 89 9.27 8.84 -8.64
N ASN A 90 9.47 9.47 -7.49
CA ASN A 90 10.66 9.21 -6.65
C ASN A 90 10.68 7.81 -6.00
N ARG A 91 9.53 7.12 -5.97
CA ARG A 91 9.38 5.82 -5.27
C ARG A 91 8.45 4.82 -5.95
N GLN A 92 7.59 5.26 -6.87
CA GLN A 92 6.63 4.42 -7.58
C GLN A 92 7.18 4.07 -8.97
N PHE A 93 8.14 3.15 -9.01
CA PHE A 93 8.96 2.85 -10.19
C PHE A 93 8.21 2.20 -11.36
N LEU A 94 6.92 1.86 -11.21
CA LEU A 94 6.07 1.41 -12.32
C LEU A 94 5.62 2.58 -13.21
N PHE A 95 5.75 3.83 -12.74
CA PHE A 95 5.27 5.02 -13.43
C PHE A 95 6.41 5.82 -14.07
N ARG A 96 6.11 6.53 -15.16
CA ARG A 96 7.03 7.43 -15.86
C ARG A 96 6.44 8.83 -15.96
N GLU A 97 7.25 9.81 -16.33
CA GLU A 97 6.78 11.19 -16.56
C GLU A 97 5.65 11.24 -17.61
N CYS A 98 5.71 10.41 -18.65
CA CYS A 98 4.67 10.31 -19.67
C CYS A 98 3.33 9.73 -19.16
N ASP A 99 3.28 9.26 -17.92
CA ASP A 99 2.10 8.66 -17.30
C ASP A 99 1.38 9.60 -16.33
N ILE A 100 1.92 10.79 -16.07
CA ILE A 100 1.30 11.79 -15.20
C ILE A 100 -0.14 12.07 -15.67
N GLY A 101 -1.08 12.07 -14.71
CA GLY A 101 -2.51 12.24 -14.94
C GLY A 101 -3.27 10.96 -15.33
N LYS A 102 -2.59 9.86 -15.65
CA LYS A 102 -3.24 8.57 -15.94
C LYS A 102 -3.58 7.82 -14.64
N PRO A 103 -4.58 6.92 -14.64
CA PRO A 103 -4.91 6.09 -13.48
C PRO A 103 -3.78 5.14 -13.07
N LYS A 104 -3.42 5.12 -11.78
CA LYS A 104 -2.31 4.30 -11.26
C LYS A 104 -2.52 2.81 -11.52
N ALA A 105 -3.71 2.29 -11.21
CA ALA A 105 -4.02 0.86 -11.37
C ALA A 105 -3.77 0.37 -12.80
N ILE A 106 -4.20 1.15 -13.80
CA ILE A 106 -4.11 0.80 -15.21
C ILE A 106 -2.65 0.78 -15.68
N VAL A 107 -1.89 1.84 -15.37
CA VAL A 107 -0.47 1.93 -15.77
C VAL A 107 0.36 0.86 -15.06
N ALA A 108 0.10 0.61 -13.77
CA ALA A 108 0.81 -0.41 -12.99
C ALA A 108 0.60 -1.81 -13.60
N ALA A 109 -0.66 -2.18 -13.88
CA ALA A 109 -0.98 -3.46 -14.49
C ALA A 109 -0.32 -3.64 -15.87
N ASN A 110 -0.39 -2.61 -16.73
CA ASN A 110 0.22 -2.64 -18.05
C ASN A 110 1.74 -2.79 -17.98
N PHE A 111 2.40 -2.07 -17.07
CA PHE A 111 3.85 -2.15 -16.90
C PHE A 111 4.27 -3.56 -16.47
N VAL A 112 3.58 -4.14 -15.48
CA VAL A 112 3.90 -5.49 -14.97
C VAL A 112 3.66 -6.53 -16.06
N LYS A 113 2.53 -6.46 -16.77
CA LYS A 113 2.23 -7.36 -17.90
C LYS A 113 3.27 -7.28 -19.01
N GLN A 114 3.78 -6.08 -19.32
CA GLN A 114 4.85 -5.92 -20.30
C GLN A 114 6.18 -6.53 -19.82
N ARG A 115 6.50 -6.38 -18.53
CA ARG A 115 7.76 -6.85 -17.93
C ARG A 115 7.76 -8.36 -17.64
N VAL A 116 6.61 -8.90 -17.25
CA VAL A 116 6.39 -10.29 -16.86
C VAL A 116 5.18 -10.82 -17.67
N PRO A 117 5.38 -11.25 -18.94
CA PRO A 117 4.27 -11.57 -19.84
C PRO A 117 3.34 -12.71 -19.39
N GLU A 118 3.84 -13.62 -18.56
CA GLU A 118 3.06 -14.73 -17.98
C GLU A 118 2.14 -14.29 -16.83
N CYS A 119 2.31 -13.06 -16.32
CA CYS A 119 1.50 -12.51 -15.25
C CYS A 119 0.34 -11.70 -15.83
N GLU A 120 -0.88 -12.21 -15.66
CA GLU A 120 -2.10 -11.50 -15.96
C GLU A 120 -2.44 -10.56 -14.79
N VAL A 121 -2.38 -9.25 -15.05
CA VAL A 121 -2.77 -8.23 -14.08
C VAL A 121 -3.99 -7.49 -14.58
N ILE A 122 -5.11 -7.59 -13.86
CA ILE A 122 -6.35 -6.87 -14.17
C ILE A 122 -6.43 -5.62 -13.28
N ALA A 123 -6.57 -4.45 -13.91
CA ALA A 123 -6.67 -3.18 -13.21
C ALA A 123 -8.12 -2.77 -12.95
N HIS A 124 -8.36 -2.18 -11.79
CA HIS A 124 -9.62 -1.57 -11.39
C HIS A 124 -9.36 -0.14 -10.90
N ASN A 125 -9.71 0.84 -11.74
CA ASN A 125 -9.65 2.25 -11.37
C ASN A 125 -10.93 2.68 -10.63
N CYS A 126 -11.07 2.28 -9.37
CA CYS A 126 -12.25 2.59 -8.56
C CYS A 126 -11.91 2.54 -7.07
N ARG A 127 -12.83 3.01 -6.24
CA ARG A 127 -12.70 2.85 -4.80
C ARG A 127 -12.99 1.40 -4.40
N ILE A 128 -12.38 0.95 -3.31
CA ILE A 128 -12.63 -0.39 -2.76
C ILE A 128 -14.11 -0.60 -2.38
N GLN A 129 -14.80 0.48 -1.99
CA GLN A 129 -16.21 0.46 -1.61
C GLN A 129 -17.17 0.16 -2.77
N GLU A 130 -16.72 0.28 -4.02
CA GLU A 130 -17.56 0.10 -5.21
C GLU A 130 -17.63 -1.37 -5.66
N LYS A 131 -16.79 -2.25 -5.09
CA LYS A 131 -16.78 -3.67 -5.42
C LYS A 131 -17.78 -4.45 -4.59
N SER A 132 -18.43 -5.44 -5.21
CA SER A 132 -19.40 -6.32 -4.57
C SER A 132 -18.73 -7.38 -3.70
N ASP A 133 -19.53 -8.03 -2.86
CA ASP A 133 -19.07 -9.16 -2.04
C ASP A 133 -18.56 -10.32 -2.91
N ASP A 134 -19.25 -10.62 -4.01
CA ASP A 134 -18.83 -11.65 -4.98
C ASP A 134 -17.46 -11.36 -5.59
N PHE A 135 -17.14 -10.09 -5.81
CA PHE A 135 -15.81 -9.70 -6.27
C PHE A 135 -14.75 -10.11 -5.24
N TYR A 136 -14.95 -9.77 -3.96
CA TYR A 136 -13.99 -10.12 -2.91
C TYR A 136 -13.90 -11.63 -2.68
N ARG A 137 -15.04 -12.36 -2.73
CA ARG A 137 -15.10 -13.83 -2.64
C ARG A 137 -14.37 -14.54 -3.78
N SER A 138 -14.08 -13.85 -4.88
CA SER A 138 -13.34 -14.41 -6.01
C SER A 138 -11.82 -14.48 -5.81
N PHE A 139 -11.29 -14.06 -4.66
CA PHE A 139 -9.86 -14.08 -4.37
C PHE A 139 -9.52 -15.11 -3.31
N ASP A 140 -8.34 -15.71 -3.47
CA ASP A 140 -7.79 -16.65 -2.50
C ASP A 140 -7.00 -15.89 -1.41
N ILE A 141 -6.41 -14.73 -1.76
CA ILE A 141 -5.66 -13.85 -0.85
C ILE A 141 -5.91 -12.38 -1.21
N VAL A 142 -6.03 -11.52 -0.20
CA VAL A 142 -6.04 -10.06 -0.37
C VAL A 142 -4.81 -9.45 0.29
N ILE A 143 -4.10 -8.57 -0.43
CA ILE A 143 -2.92 -7.88 0.06
C ILE A 143 -3.17 -6.37 0.03
N CYS A 144 -2.98 -5.72 1.17
CA CYS A 144 -3.27 -4.31 1.37
C CYS A 144 -1.99 -3.48 1.46
N GLY A 145 -1.87 -2.51 0.55
CA GLY A 145 -0.82 -1.48 0.53
C GLY A 145 -1.39 -0.05 0.58
N LEU A 146 -2.53 0.11 1.26
CA LEU A 146 -3.24 1.40 1.40
C LEU A 146 -2.45 2.40 2.27
N ASP A 147 -2.78 3.68 2.21
CA ASP A 147 -2.17 4.73 3.02
C ASP A 147 -3.10 5.27 4.12
N SER A 148 -4.39 4.96 4.04
CA SER A 148 -5.40 5.42 5.00
C SER A 148 -5.83 4.33 5.98
N VAL A 149 -5.89 4.68 7.27
CA VAL A 149 -6.44 3.82 8.33
C VAL A 149 -7.91 3.51 8.08
N VAL A 150 -8.69 4.48 7.57
CA VAL A 150 -10.12 4.31 7.28
C VAL A 150 -10.33 3.25 6.20
N ALA A 151 -9.53 3.30 5.14
CA ALA A 151 -9.61 2.33 4.04
C ALA A 151 -9.22 0.92 4.51
N ARG A 152 -8.17 0.81 5.35
CA ARG A 152 -7.80 -0.47 6.00
C ARG A 152 -8.90 -1.05 6.88
N ARG A 153 -9.52 -0.22 7.74
CA ARG A 153 -10.65 -0.64 8.60
C ARG A 153 -11.83 -1.11 7.76
N TRP A 154 -12.15 -0.41 6.68
CA TRP A 154 -13.23 -0.81 5.77
C TRP A 154 -12.94 -2.16 5.12
N LEU A 155 -11.74 -2.35 4.55
CA LEU A 155 -11.35 -3.61 3.92
C LEU A 155 -11.37 -4.77 4.92
N ASN A 156 -10.86 -4.55 6.13
CA ASN A 156 -10.93 -5.51 7.22
C ASN A 156 -12.37 -5.90 7.56
N ALA A 157 -13.24 -4.91 7.78
CA ALA A 157 -14.65 -5.17 8.07
C ALA A 157 -15.34 -5.93 6.93
N LYS A 158 -15.02 -5.60 5.68
CA LYS A 158 -15.51 -6.31 4.49
C LYS A 158 -15.10 -7.78 4.54
N LEU A 159 -13.82 -8.10 4.68
CA LEU A 159 -13.36 -9.50 4.70
C LEU A 159 -13.90 -10.29 5.91
N VAL A 160 -14.01 -9.66 7.08
CA VAL A 160 -14.68 -10.28 8.25
C VAL A 160 -16.15 -10.58 7.96
N SER A 161 -16.86 -9.68 7.28
CA SER A 161 -18.28 -9.89 6.94
C SER A 161 -18.55 -11.01 5.94
N LEU A 162 -17.52 -11.48 5.22
CA LEU A 162 -17.63 -12.57 4.25
C LEU A 162 -17.44 -13.96 4.87
N VAL A 163 -16.93 -14.04 6.10
CA VAL A 163 -16.72 -15.30 6.80
C VAL A 163 -18.06 -15.91 7.16
N GLU A 164 -18.26 -17.15 6.75
CA GLU A 164 -19.41 -17.96 7.10
C GLU A 164 -19.03 -18.92 8.22
N PHE A 165 -20.01 -19.50 8.91
CA PHE A 165 -19.76 -20.47 9.98
C PHE A 165 -20.54 -21.75 9.70
N ASP A 166 -19.88 -22.89 9.85
CA ASP A 166 -20.55 -24.18 9.80
C ASP A 166 -21.40 -24.44 11.07
N LYS A 167 -22.03 -25.62 11.13
CA LYS A 167 -22.89 -26.01 12.26
C LYS A 167 -22.14 -26.09 13.59
N ASP A 168 -20.84 -26.29 13.54
CA ASP A 168 -19.96 -26.44 14.71
C ASP A 168 -19.24 -25.12 15.04
N SER A 169 -19.67 -24.00 14.42
CA SER A 169 -19.08 -22.67 14.56
C SER A 169 -17.62 -22.57 14.07
N ASN A 170 -17.19 -23.45 13.16
CA ASN A 170 -15.92 -23.28 12.49
C ASN A 170 -16.06 -22.27 11.33
N PRO A 171 -15.12 -21.33 11.19
CA PRO A 171 -15.16 -20.35 10.12
C PRO A 171 -14.86 -21.00 8.75
N LEU A 172 -15.66 -20.63 7.75
CA LEU A 172 -15.59 -21.05 6.36
C LEU A 172 -15.42 -19.84 5.43
N GLY A 173 -14.77 -20.06 4.29
CA GLY A 173 -14.59 -19.00 3.28
C GLY A 173 -13.67 -17.87 3.74
N ILE A 174 -12.73 -18.15 4.65
CA ILE A 174 -11.75 -17.16 5.13
C ILE A 174 -10.86 -16.76 3.96
N ILE A 175 -10.78 -15.46 3.72
CA ILE A 175 -9.85 -14.86 2.78
C ILE A 175 -8.75 -14.17 3.59
N PRO A 176 -7.52 -14.70 3.62
CA PRO A 176 -6.40 -14.08 4.31
C PRO A 176 -6.16 -12.65 3.81
N LEU A 177 -5.93 -11.74 4.76
CA LEU A 177 -5.53 -10.36 4.53
C LEU A 177 -4.10 -10.17 4.99
N ILE A 178 -3.17 -9.88 4.08
CA ILE A 178 -1.83 -9.43 4.44
C ILE A 178 -1.79 -7.92 4.27
N ASP A 179 -1.50 -7.18 5.34
CA ASP A 179 -1.45 -5.72 5.32
C ASP A 179 -0.03 -5.20 5.58
N GLY A 180 0.41 -4.28 4.74
CA GLY A 180 1.65 -3.53 4.93
C GLY A 180 1.38 -2.04 5.15
N GLY A 181 2.23 -1.41 5.97
CA GLY A 181 2.23 0.02 6.23
C GLY A 181 3.64 0.58 6.26
N THR A 182 3.80 1.82 5.79
CA THR A 182 5.10 2.50 5.72
C THR A 182 4.96 3.99 6.05
N GLU A 183 5.91 4.52 6.82
CA GLU A 183 6.02 5.94 7.14
C GLU A 183 7.50 6.30 7.34
N GLY A 184 8.06 7.10 6.43
CA GLY A 184 9.48 7.45 6.43
C GLY A 184 10.37 6.21 6.38
N PHE A 185 11.13 5.99 7.47
CA PHE A 185 12.01 4.82 7.65
C PHE A 185 11.41 3.74 8.58
N LYS A 186 10.12 3.85 8.89
CA LYS A 186 9.37 2.85 9.68
C LYS A 186 8.38 2.14 8.79
N GLY A 187 8.05 0.91 9.15
CA GLY A 187 6.98 0.17 8.52
C GLY A 187 6.63 -1.08 9.30
N ASN A 188 5.52 -1.71 8.92
CA ASN A 188 5.02 -2.92 9.52
C ASN A 188 4.40 -3.82 8.45
N SER A 189 4.42 -5.13 8.69
CA SER A 189 3.66 -6.14 7.95
C SER A 189 2.86 -6.97 8.95
N ARG A 190 1.66 -7.41 8.57
CA ARG A 190 0.81 -8.27 9.39
C ARG A 190 -0.01 -9.22 8.52
N VAL A 191 -0.20 -10.43 9.01
CA VAL A 191 -1.12 -11.42 8.45
C VAL A 191 -2.35 -11.47 9.33
N ILE A 192 -3.52 -11.35 8.71
CA ILE A 192 -4.83 -11.38 9.36
C ILE A 192 -5.63 -12.51 8.73
N LEU A 193 -6.04 -13.47 9.55
CA LEU A 193 -7.03 -14.48 9.22
C LEU A 193 -8.35 -14.03 9.86
N PRO A 194 -9.30 -13.47 9.09
CA PRO A 194 -10.58 -13.00 9.60
C PRO A 194 -11.22 -14.00 10.57
N THR A 195 -11.68 -13.51 11.72
CA THR A 195 -12.30 -14.27 12.83
C THR A 195 -11.40 -15.27 13.58
N MET A 196 -10.17 -15.52 13.12
CA MET A 196 -9.22 -16.44 13.77
C MET A 196 -8.07 -15.71 14.49
N THR A 197 -7.50 -14.68 13.87
CA THR A 197 -6.41 -13.88 14.45
C THR A 197 -6.86 -12.46 14.77
N ALA A 198 -6.03 -11.69 15.48
CA ALA A 198 -6.28 -10.28 15.72
C ALA A 198 -6.42 -9.53 14.38
N CYS A 199 -7.52 -8.77 14.23
CA CYS A 199 -7.82 -8.00 13.03
C CYS A 199 -7.32 -6.55 13.14
N ILE A 200 -7.56 -5.72 12.11
CA ILE A 200 -7.20 -4.29 12.16
C ILE A 200 -7.81 -3.59 13.37
N GLU A 201 -9.08 -3.88 13.66
CA GLU A 201 -9.81 -3.25 14.75
C GLU A 201 -9.26 -3.65 16.13
N CYS A 202 -8.81 -4.90 16.28
CA CYS A 202 -8.17 -5.38 17.51
C CYS A 202 -6.86 -4.65 17.85
N THR A 203 -6.24 -4.00 16.86
CA THR A 203 -4.93 -3.34 16.98
C THR A 203 -4.99 -1.86 16.59
N ILE A 204 -6.17 -1.26 16.62
CA ILE A 204 -6.37 0.13 16.19
C ILE A 204 -5.57 1.13 17.01
N ASP A 205 -5.33 0.82 18.30
CA ASP A 205 -4.57 1.67 19.22
C ASP A 205 -3.06 1.67 18.93
N LEU A 206 -2.57 0.78 18.03
CA LEU A 206 -1.17 0.80 17.59
C LEU A 206 -0.90 1.89 16.55
N TYR A 207 -1.93 2.44 15.90
CA TYR A 207 -1.74 3.56 15.00
C TYR A 207 -1.43 4.83 15.81
N PRO A 208 -0.48 5.67 15.36
CA PRO A 208 -0.20 6.91 16.04
C PRO A 208 -1.45 7.80 16.04
N PRO A 209 -1.71 8.53 17.14
CA PRO A 209 -2.82 9.47 17.19
C PRO A 209 -2.62 10.52 16.11
N GLN A 210 -3.67 10.81 15.34
CA GLN A 210 -3.61 11.89 14.36
C GLN A 210 -3.38 13.22 15.08
N VAL A 211 -2.39 13.97 14.63
CA VAL A 211 -2.13 15.31 15.14
C VAL A 211 -3.29 16.21 14.72
N ASN A 212 -4.18 16.51 15.67
CA ASN A 212 -5.23 17.51 15.52
C ASN A 212 -4.97 18.64 16.50
N TYR A 213 -4.78 19.85 15.98
CA TYR A 213 -4.58 21.04 16.79
C TYR A 213 -5.94 21.54 17.33
N PRO A 214 -6.08 21.85 18.63
CA PRO A 214 -7.32 22.39 19.17
C PRO A 214 -7.69 23.74 18.54
N LEU A 215 -8.97 23.94 18.20
CA LEU A 215 -9.44 25.16 17.54
C LEU A 215 -9.10 26.43 18.32
N CYS A 216 -9.17 26.41 19.66
CA CYS A 216 -8.79 27.54 20.50
C CYS A 216 -7.30 27.94 20.37
N THR A 217 -6.43 26.95 20.16
CA THR A 217 -4.99 27.16 19.93
C THR A 217 -4.76 27.75 18.54
N ILE A 218 -5.40 27.17 17.52
CA ILE A 218 -5.32 27.66 16.14
C ILE A 218 -5.82 29.10 16.04
N ALA A 219 -6.99 29.40 16.61
CA ALA A 219 -7.67 30.68 16.48
C ALA A 219 -7.03 31.79 17.31
N ASN A 220 -6.70 31.51 18.58
CA ASN A 220 -6.39 32.56 19.55
C ASN A 220 -4.94 32.54 20.05
N THR A 221 -4.33 31.35 20.22
CA THR A 221 -3.02 31.20 20.86
C THR A 221 -2.06 30.31 20.04
N PRO A 222 -1.72 30.68 18.78
CA PRO A 222 -0.77 29.93 17.98
C PRO A 222 0.62 29.97 18.62
N ARG A 223 1.40 28.90 18.42
CA ARG A 223 2.72 28.71 19.05
C ARG A 223 3.74 28.10 18.08
N LEU A 224 3.25 27.28 17.16
CA LEU A 224 4.04 26.62 16.13
C LEU A 224 3.68 27.20 14.76
N PRO A 225 4.61 27.19 13.78
CA PRO A 225 4.32 27.67 12.43
C PRO A 225 3.20 26.88 11.74
N GLU A 226 3.01 25.60 12.09
CA GLU A 226 1.90 24.76 11.64
C GLU A 226 0.55 25.33 12.06
N HIS A 227 0.43 25.93 13.26
CA HIS A 227 -0.81 26.54 13.73
C HIS A 227 -1.21 27.74 12.85
N CYS A 228 -0.22 28.46 12.32
CA CYS A 228 -0.47 29.58 11.42
C CYS A 228 -1.03 29.10 10.09
N VAL A 229 -0.45 28.05 9.52
CA VAL A 229 -0.95 27.43 8.27
C VAL A 229 -2.35 26.83 8.47
N GLU A 230 -2.56 26.09 9.56
CA GLU A 230 -3.84 25.44 9.85
C GLU A 230 -4.96 26.47 10.11
N TYR A 231 -4.64 27.63 10.71
CA TYR A 231 -5.59 28.73 10.82
C TYR A 231 -6.03 29.24 9.46
N VAL A 232 -5.07 29.45 8.55
CA VAL A 232 -5.38 29.95 7.22
C VAL A 232 -6.29 28.97 6.49
N LYS A 233 -5.94 27.68 6.54
CA LYS A 233 -6.71 26.58 5.94
C LYS A 233 -8.14 26.48 6.49
N LEU A 234 -8.30 26.49 7.83
CA LEU A 234 -9.59 26.19 8.46
C LEU A 234 -10.50 27.41 8.64
N ILE A 235 -9.92 28.60 8.79
CA ILE A 235 -10.66 29.82 9.18
C ILE A 235 -10.51 30.89 8.12
N GLN A 236 -9.28 31.28 7.79
CA GLN A 236 -9.05 32.47 6.96
C GLN A 236 -9.47 32.29 5.50
N TRP A 237 -9.26 31.10 4.92
CA TRP A 237 -9.65 30.80 3.54
C TRP A 237 -11.14 31.05 3.30
N ALA A 238 -11.98 30.53 4.20
CA ALA A 238 -13.43 30.69 4.14
C ALA A 238 -13.89 32.13 4.43
N ALA A 239 -13.14 32.87 5.25
CA ALA A 239 -13.44 34.26 5.59
C ALA A 239 -13.08 35.23 4.45
N ASP A 240 -11.88 35.09 3.88
CA ASP A 240 -11.32 36.02 2.91
C ASP A 240 -11.77 35.70 1.48
N LYS A 241 -12.20 34.46 1.20
CA LYS A 241 -12.65 33.99 -0.12
C LYS A 241 -11.73 34.45 -1.28
N PRO A 242 -10.44 34.13 -1.23
CA PRO A 242 -9.42 34.75 -2.09
C PRO A 242 -9.53 34.42 -3.59
N PHE A 243 -10.28 33.38 -3.95
CA PHE A 243 -10.49 32.92 -5.32
C PHE A 243 -11.99 32.67 -5.56
N ASP A 244 -12.83 33.71 -5.44
CA ASP A 244 -14.27 33.66 -5.78
C ASP A 244 -15.05 32.47 -5.17
N GLU A 245 -14.85 32.21 -3.88
CA GLU A 245 -15.46 31.08 -3.13
C GLU A 245 -15.01 29.68 -3.55
N GLU A 246 -13.98 29.56 -4.38
CA GLU A 246 -13.40 28.26 -4.72
C GLU A 246 -12.89 27.53 -3.47
N PRO A 247 -13.10 26.20 -3.40
CA PRO A 247 -12.53 25.39 -2.33
C PRO A 247 -11.00 25.40 -2.42
N LEU A 248 -10.34 25.28 -1.28
CA LEU A 248 -8.88 25.23 -1.24
C LEU A 248 -8.34 24.01 -1.97
N ASN A 249 -7.80 24.24 -3.16
CA ASN A 249 -7.06 23.25 -3.93
C ASN A 249 -5.59 23.20 -3.47
N THR A 250 -5.20 22.13 -2.77
CA THR A 250 -3.82 21.97 -2.27
C THR A 250 -2.79 21.62 -3.35
N ASP A 251 -3.25 21.29 -4.56
CA ASP A 251 -2.40 21.01 -5.72
C ASP A 251 -2.18 22.23 -6.62
N SER A 252 -2.97 23.30 -6.43
CA SER A 252 -2.79 24.57 -7.12
C SER A 252 -1.61 25.36 -6.52
N PRO A 253 -0.55 25.66 -7.30
CA PRO A 253 0.56 26.48 -6.82
C PRO A 253 0.11 27.87 -6.34
N GLU A 254 -0.91 28.43 -6.96
CA GLU A 254 -1.47 29.75 -6.62
C GLU A 254 -2.14 29.72 -5.25
N HIS A 255 -2.98 28.72 -4.99
CA HIS A 255 -3.64 28.55 -3.70
C HIS A 255 -2.61 28.32 -2.58
N VAL A 256 -1.64 27.44 -2.82
CA VAL A 256 -0.57 27.15 -1.85
C VAL A 256 0.26 28.40 -1.55
N SER A 257 0.61 29.18 -2.58
CA SER A 257 1.35 30.44 -2.42
C SER A 257 0.54 31.47 -1.63
N TRP A 258 -0.78 31.58 -1.89
CA TRP A 258 -1.66 32.45 -1.12
C TRP A 258 -1.69 32.06 0.35
N VAL A 259 -1.88 30.76 0.65
CA VAL A 259 -1.90 30.25 2.03
C VAL A 259 -0.56 30.52 2.73
N TYR A 260 0.55 30.30 2.04
CA TYR A 260 1.89 30.57 2.57
C TYR A 260 2.04 32.04 2.98
N ASN A 261 1.67 32.97 2.10
CA ASN A 261 1.76 34.41 2.38
C ASN A 261 0.83 34.84 3.52
N ALA A 262 -0.38 34.31 3.61
CA ALA A 262 -1.30 34.57 4.71
C ALA A 262 -0.77 34.01 6.05
N ALA A 263 -0.20 32.80 6.02
CA ALA A 263 0.38 32.16 7.19
C ALA A 263 1.60 32.91 7.70
N LEU A 264 2.45 33.46 6.81
CA LEU A 264 3.56 34.34 7.17
C LEU A 264 3.10 35.58 7.93
N LYS A 265 2.11 36.30 7.39
CA LYS A 265 1.54 37.49 8.05
C LYS A 265 1.00 37.17 9.44
N ARG A 266 0.35 36.01 9.59
CA ARG A 266 -0.12 35.54 10.90
C ARG A 266 1.04 35.20 11.82
N ALA A 267 2.07 34.53 11.33
CA ALA A 267 3.24 34.18 12.12
C ALA A 267 3.96 35.43 12.65
N GLU A 268 4.14 36.45 11.80
CA GLU A 268 4.69 37.75 12.19
C GLU A 268 3.89 38.42 13.32
N LYS A 269 2.56 38.43 13.22
CA LYS A 269 1.67 38.99 14.26
C LYS A 269 1.89 38.36 15.65
N TYR A 270 2.23 37.08 15.71
CA TYR A 270 2.46 36.34 16.95
C TYR A 270 3.95 36.12 17.27
N GLY A 271 4.87 36.70 16.48
CA GLY A 271 6.31 36.53 16.66
C GLY A 271 6.81 35.10 16.42
N ILE A 272 6.10 34.29 15.63
CA ILE A 272 6.42 32.90 15.31
C ILE A 272 7.33 32.85 14.08
N LYS A 273 8.41 32.08 14.15
CA LYS A 273 9.35 31.85 13.04
C LYS A 273 9.16 30.46 12.45
N GLY A 274 9.67 30.24 11.24
CA GLY A 274 9.73 28.91 10.62
C GLY A 274 8.59 28.57 9.67
N VAL A 275 7.74 29.52 9.29
CA VAL A 275 6.82 29.33 8.16
C VAL A 275 7.60 29.43 6.85
N ASP A 276 7.66 28.32 6.12
CA ASP A 276 8.21 28.25 4.76
C ASP A 276 7.25 27.49 3.83
N LEU A 277 7.50 27.56 2.52
CA LEU A 277 6.62 26.95 1.51
C LEU A 277 6.54 25.41 1.67
N ARG A 278 7.64 24.76 2.07
CA ARG A 278 7.70 23.31 2.25
C ARG A 278 6.85 22.87 3.45
N LEU A 279 6.92 23.59 4.56
CA LEU A 279 6.06 23.40 5.71
C LEU A 279 4.59 23.62 5.35
N THR A 280 4.29 24.71 4.62
CA THR A 280 2.92 24.99 4.18
C THR A 280 2.35 23.84 3.37
N GLN A 281 3.09 23.34 2.37
CA GLN A 281 2.68 22.16 1.61
C GLN A 281 2.52 20.91 2.50
N GLY A 282 3.45 20.70 3.44
CA GLY A 282 3.41 19.59 4.39
C GLY A 282 2.14 19.58 5.25
N VAL A 283 1.76 20.72 5.81
CA VAL A 283 0.54 20.87 6.63
C VAL A 283 -0.72 20.77 5.77
N LEU A 284 -0.74 21.41 4.60
CA LEU A 284 -1.89 21.40 3.69
C LEU A 284 -2.23 19.98 3.21
N LYS A 285 -1.22 19.26 2.71
CA LYS A 285 -1.37 17.91 2.14
C LYS A 285 -1.21 16.78 3.16
N ARG A 286 -0.89 17.08 4.42
CA ARG A 286 -0.54 16.09 5.46
C ARG A 286 0.49 15.07 4.95
N ILE A 287 1.57 15.56 4.34
CA ILE A 287 2.54 14.72 3.62
C ILE A 287 3.22 13.75 4.59
N ILE A 288 3.01 12.44 4.37
CA ILE A 288 3.77 11.39 5.02
C ILE A 288 5.08 11.19 4.24
N PRO A 289 6.27 11.35 4.86
CA PRO A 289 7.53 11.06 4.21
C PRO A 289 7.54 9.62 3.68
N ALA A 290 8.03 9.41 2.47
CA ALA A 290 8.05 8.08 1.87
C ALA A 290 9.29 7.90 0.98
N VAL A 291 9.97 6.77 1.16
CA VAL A 291 11.18 6.39 0.42
C VAL A 291 11.03 4.99 -0.16
N ALA A 292 11.66 4.76 -1.32
CA ALA A 292 11.58 3.47 -2.01
C ALA A 292 12.10 2.31 -1.16
N SER A 293 13.17 2.53 -0.40
CA SER A 293 13.79 1.49 0.43
C SER A 293 12.83 0.89 1.46
N THR A 294 12.12 1.71 2.23
CA THR A 294 11.14 1.22 3.21
C THR A 294 10.00 0.46 2.55
N ASN A 295 9.49 0.94 1.41
CA ASN A 295 8.46 0.24 0.64
C ASN A 295 8.95 -1.14 0.18
N ALA A 296 10.18 -1.23 -0.33
CA ALA A 296 10.77 -2.48 -0.80
C ALA A 296 10.94 -3.49 0.35
N VAL A 297 11.42 -3.04 1.53
CA VAL A 297 11.55 -3.91 2.71
C VAL A 297 10.19 -4.45 3.14
N ILE A 298 9.19 -3.59 3.31
CA ILE A 298 7.87 -4.02 3.77
C ILE A 298 7.18 -4.90 2.72
N ALA A 299 7.29 -4.57 1.43
CA ALA A 299 6.75 -5.42 0.36
C ALA A 299 7.39 -6.80 0.31
N GLY A 300 8.70 -6.89 0.56
CA GLY A 300 9.41 -8.17 0.66
C GLY A 300 8.91 -9.01 1.82
N LEU A 301 8.68 -8.39 2.99
CA LEU A 301 8.09 -9.07 4.14
C LEU A 301 6.66 -9.53 3.86
N VAL A 302 5.81 -8.66 3.29
CA VAL A 302 4.40 -8.96 2.98
C VAL A 302 4.27 -10.14 2.02
N VAL A 303 5.10 -10.22 0.97
CA VAL A 303 5.05 -11.34 0.00
C VAL A 303 5.72 -12.60 0.54
N GLY A 304 6.64 -12.47 1.50
CA GLY A 304 7.33 -13.60 2.10
C GLY A 304 6.58 -14.31 3.23
N THR A 305 5.60 -13.65 3.87
CA THR A 305 4.69 -14.22 4.89
C THR A 305 3.47 -14.89 4.26
#